data_AF-A0A2E8HMQ1-F1
#
_entry.id   AF-A0A2E8HMQ1-F1
#
_cell.length_a   1.000
_cell.length_b   1.000
_cell.length_c   1.000
_cell.angle_alpha   90.00
_cell.angle_beta   90.00
_cell.angle_gamma   90.00
#
_symmetry.space_group_name_H-M   'P 1'
#
loop_
_entity.id
_entity.type
_entity.pdbx_description
1 polymer ?
#
loop_
_entity_poly.entity_id
_entity_poly.type
_entity_poly.pdbx_seq_one_letter_code
_entity_poly.pdbx_strand_id
1 'polypeptide(L)'
;MSLGFSARQSRTFSHGELGLNCRRPNGRFQGRRPRSRHPANRALLLLLLSGLASCGSSIIPSTTEELAPGVYHHSVTLAEGPWAIHVLEVDLPTAWRDGIRLRTALARPAAVEGLERTSAMAARVDAIAGVNGDGYTSGSPARTLGLQISRGGLLARPQRRSAFAVTADGEPMVAVFRFEAGLVTASGQSLPISAFNRDPAADELTYYNRYAQARRDSVRAEIGFQLQSLGKDSVINDTLAARVLQVRRQSWPLKLAAGQWMVAAGAEFPEAEAITAGDTVKLFCSLSPPRGKLEEAIGGGPRIVRDGRASIEFEEEGLTSEFAALIERNPRTAVGYSQDEKTLFIVTVDGRQPGYSVGMSLPELAELMAHKLVNLSRARRNAHQALNLDGGGSTTMVVRREVVNRPSETTGERQVANALLLVANALTPAEAQGL
;
A
#
# COMPACT_ATOMS: atom_id res chain seq x y z
N MET A 1 45.11 -32.25 32.66
CA MET A 1 44.90 -33.56 31.97
C MET A 1 44.06 -33.26 30.73
N SER A 2 44.62 -33.14 29.54
CA SER A 2 45.19 -34.16 28.64
C SER A 2 44.15 -34.65 27.61
N LEU A 3 44.42 -34.31 26.33
CA LEU A 3 44.10 -35.02 25.06
C LEU A 3 42.62 -35.09 24.63
N GLY A 4 42.23 -34.97 23.35
CA GLY A 4 42.97 -34.86 22.09
C GLY A 4 42.01 -34.76 20.87
N PHE A 5 42.60 -34.44 19.70
CA PHE A 5 42.25 -34.73 18.28
C PHE A 5 40.78 -35.04 17.89
N SER A 6 40.23 -34.48 16.81
CA SER A 6 40.63 -34.78 15.42
C SER A 6 39.88 -33.91 14.40
N ALA A 7 40.59 -33.52 13.33
CA ALA A 7 40.08 -32.86 12.13
C ALA A 7 39.95 -33.86 10.97
N ARG A 8 38.96 -33.65 10.07
CA ARG A 8 38.85 -34.11 8.66
C ARG A 8 37.37 -33.96 8.21
N GLN A 9 36.99 -33.71 6.97
CA GLN A 9 37.66 -33.38 5.71
C GLN A 9 36.55 -32.92 4.75
N SER A 10 36.80 -31.85 4.01
CA SER A 10 36.13 -31.48 2.77
C SER A 10 36.39 -32.52 1.68
N ARG A 11 35.38 -32.84 0.87
CA ARG A 11 35.53 -33.55 -0.41
C ARG A 11 34.86 -32.76 -1.55
N THR A 12 35.72 -32.26 -2.42
CA THR A 12 35.51 -31.92 -3.84
C THR A 12 35.52 -33.19 -4.70
N PHE A 13 34.65 -33.29 -5.72
CA PHE A 13 34.77 -34.01 -7.02
C PHE A 13 33.50 -33.59 -7.81
N SER A 14 33.42 -33.41 -9.13
CA SER A 14 34.34 -33.47 -10.26
C SER A 14 33.59 -32.99 -11.50
N HIS A 15 34.32 -32.38 -12.43
CA HIS A 15 33.92 -32.15 -13.82
C HIS A 15 33.48 -33.43 -14.54
N GLY A 16 32.54 -33.27 -15.48
CA GLY A 16 32.25 -34.20 -16.56
C GLY A 16 32.00 -33.39 -17.84
N GLU A 17 33.00 -33.36 -18.72
CA GLU A 17 32.91 -32.90 -20.11
C GLU A 17 32.12 -33.91 -20.96
N LEU A 18 31.30 -33.41 -21.89
CA LEU A 18 30.92 -34.14 -23.10
C LEU A 18 31.06 -33.21 -24.29
N GLY A 19 32.16 -33.39 -25.03
CA GLY A 19 32.37 -32.78 -26.34
C GLY A 19 31.64 -33.55 -27.44
N LEU A 20 31.17 -32.83 -28.46
CA LEU A 20 30.79 -33.39 -29.75
C LEU A 20 31.44 -32.61 -30.88
N ASN A 21 32.22 -33.35 -31.66
CA ASN A 21 33.13 -32.90 -32.70
C ASN A 21 32.42 -32.61 -34.04
N CYS A 22 32.97 -31.63 -34.75
CA CYS A 22 32.73 -31.34 -36.17
C CYS A 22 33.15 -32.49 -37.09
N ARG A 23 32.39 -32.75 -38.17
CA ARG A 23 32.92 -33.14 -39.49
C ARG A 23 32.01 -32.70 -40.64
N ARG A 24 32.58 -32.00 -41.62
CA ARG A 24 32.06 -31.83 -42.99
C ARG A 24 32.33 -33.10 -43.83
N PRO A 25 31.64 -33.27 -44.97
CA PRO A 25 32.41 -33.33 -46.21
C PRO A 25 31.79 -32.57 -47.41
N ASN A 26 32.67 -32.28 -48.37
CA ASN A 26 32.45 -31.65 -49.67
C ASN A 26 31.68 -32.56 -50.66
N GLY A 27 30.96 -31.94 -51.59
CA GLY A 27 30.51 -32.56 -52.84
C GLY A 27 30.12 -31.51 -53.89
N ARG A 28 31.01 -31.25 -54.86
CA ARG A 28 30.73 -30.50 -56.10
C ARG A 28 29.89 -31.36 -57.05
N PHE A 29 28.94 -30.79 -57.77
CA PHE A 29 28.69 -31.14 -59.18
C PHE A 29 28.01 -30.00 -59.95
N GLN A 30 28.44 -29.86 -61.21
CA GLN A 30 28.15 -28.81 -62.19
C GLN A 30 26.80 -29.01 -62.90
N GLY A 31 26.24 -27.96 -63.51
CA GLY A 31 25.39 -28.18 -64.70
C GLY A 31 24.37 -27.11 -65.10
N ARG A 32 24.81 -26.19 -65.98
CA ARG A 32 24.09 -25.61 -67.14
C ARG A 32 22.92 -24.61 -66.93
N ARG A 33 23.15 -23.41 -67.49
CA ARG A 33 22.14 -22.45 -68.00
C ARG A 33 21.51 -22.96 -69.31
N PRO A 34 20.40 -22.35 -69.73
CA PRO A 34 20.44 -21.62 -70.99
C PRO A 34 19.88 -20.19 -70.91
N ARG A 35 20.39 -19.35 -71.82
CA ARG A 35 19.99 -17.96 -72.11
C ARG A 35 18.84 -17.95 -73.13
N SER A 36 17.92 -16.98 -73.03
CA SER A 36 17.40 -16.19 -74.18
C SER A 36 16.71 -14.93 -73.63
N ARG A 37 17.25 -13.73 -73.87
CA ARG A 37 16.96 -12.72 -74.93
C ARG A 37 15.68 -11.87 -74.69
N HIS A 38 15.95 -10.59 -74.39
CA HIS A 38 15.17 -9.32 -74.39
C HIS A 38 14.08 -9.16 -75.49
N PRO A 39 13.12 -8.18 -75.40
CA PRO A 39 13.34 -6.80 -74.92
C PRO A 39 12.25 -6.05 -74.13
N ALA A 40 12.74 -4.94 -73.57
CA ALA A 40 12.13 -3.71 -73.04
C ALA A 40 10.61 -3.50 -73.15
N ASN A 41 10.01 -3.09 -72.01
CA ASN A 41 9.05 -1.97 -72.00
C ASN A 41 8.94 -1.31 -70.60
N ARG A 42 9.34 -0.04 -70.56
CA ARG A 42 8.72 1.12 -69.88
C ARG A 42 8.28 0.99 -68.41
N ALA A 43 9.04 1.71 -67.58
CA ALA A 43 8.59 2.67 -66.55
C ALA A 43 7.54 2.21 -65.51
N LEU A 44 8.00 1.96 -64.28
CA LEU A 44 7.34 2.47 -63.08
C LEU A 44 8.36 2.58 -61.94
N LEU A 45 8.76 3.81 -61.61
CA LEU A 45 9.56 4.14 -60.45
C LEU A 45 8.63 4.13 -59.22
N LEU A 46 8.47 2.98 -58.57
CA LEU A 46 7.86 2.91 -57.24
C LEU A 46 8.95 3.09 -56.19
N LEU A 47 9.02 4.30 -55.64
CA LEU A 47 9.71 4.62 -54.40
C LEU A 47 9.13 3.76 -53.27
N LEU A 48 9.78 2.64 -52.96
CA LEU A 48 9.64 1.95 -51.68
C LEU A 48 10.37 2.79 -50.63
N LEU A 49 9.68 3.80 -50.11
CA LEU A 49 10.03 4.43 -48.84
C LEU A 49 9.88 3.38 -47.74
N SER A 50 11.02 2.86 -47.30
CA SER A 50 11.19 2.18 -46.02
C SER A 50 10.85 3.16 -44.89
N GLY A 51 9.55 3.31 -44.62
CA GLY A 51 9.07 3.92 -43.39
C GLY A 51 9.30 2.93 -42.25
N LEU A 52 10.35 3.15 -41.47
CA LEU A 52 10.40 2.66 -40.09
C LEU A 52 9.22 3.33 -39.37
N ALA A 53 8.07 2.67 -39.39
CA ALA A 53 6.97 3.00 -38.50
C ALA A 53 7.50 2.73 -37.09
N SER A 54 7.88 3.80 -36.39
CA SER A 54 7.94 3.78 -34.95
C SER A 54 6.53 3.37 -34.50
N CYS A 55 6.37 2.17 -33.95
CA CYS A 55 5.18 1.81 -33.19
C CYS A 55 5.17 2.68 -31.93
N GLY A 56 4.80 3.96 -32.09
CA GLY A 56 4.31 4.76 -30.99
C GLY A 56 2.96 4.16 -30.62
N SER A 57 2.85 3.61 -29.41
CA SER A 57 1.57 3.19 -28.85
C SER A 57 0.55 4.30 -29.07
N SER A 58 -0.55 3.99 -29.75
CA SER A 58 -1.62 4.96 -30.03
C SER A 58 -2.34 5.32 -28.73
N ILE A 59 -1.81 6.30 -28.00
CA ILE A 59 -2.49 6.93 -26.87
C ILE A 59 -3.64 7.76 -27.47
N ILE A 60 -4.88 7.39 -27.14
CA ILE A 60 -6.06 8.21 -27.41
C ILE A 60 -5.98 9.41 -26.45
N PRO A 61 -6.35 10.65 -26.86
CA PRO A 61 -6.07 11.86 -26.09
C PRO A 61 -6.46 11.72 -24.62
N SER A 62 -5.51 11.98 -23.72
CA SER A 62 -5.81 12.03 -22.29
C SER A 62 -6.55 13.32 -21.97
N THR A 63 -7.67 13.24 -21.26
CA THR A 63 -8.25 14.44 -20.65
C THR A 63 -7.53 14.68 -19.33
N THR A 64 -7.06 15.91 -19.13
CA THR A 64 -6.41 16.32 -17.89
C THR A 64 -7.20 17.46 -17.28
N GLU A 65 -7.56 17.31 -16.02
CA GLU A 65 -8.26 18.33 -15.23
C GLU A 65 -7.47 18.64 -13.95
N GLU A 66 -7.36 19.91 -13.61
CA GLU A 66 -6.86 20.33 -12.29
C GLU A 66 -8.05 20.41 -11.31
N LEU A 67 -7.98 19.60 -10.26
CA LEU A 67 -9.05 19.48 -9.28
C LEU A 67 -8.92 20.51 -8.16
N ALA A 68 -7.68 20.78 -7.77
CA ALA A 68 -7.25 21.74 -6.76
C ALA A 68 -5.75 22.04 -6.97
N PRO A 69 -5.16 23.06 -6.35
CA PRO A 69 -3.74 23.39 -6.53
C PRO A 69 -2.81 22.19 -6.32
N GLY A 70 -2.14 21.78 -7.40
CA GLY A 70 -1.22 20.64 -7.39
C GLY A 70 -1.90 19.27 -7.39
N VAL A 71 -3.21 19.18 -7.63
CA VAL A 71 -3.96 17.91 -7.74
C VAL A 71 -4.58 17.81 -9.13
N TYR A 72 -4.19 16.79 -9.89
CA TYR A 72 -4.60 16.61 -11.28
C TYR A 72 -5.23 15.24 -11.48
N HIS A 73 -6.30 15.17 -12.27
CA HIS A 73 -6.90 13.95 -12.74
C HIS A 73 -6.64 13.78 -14.24
N HIS A 74 -6.16 12.61 -14.61
CA HIS A 74 -5.96 12.18 -15.99
C HIS A 74 -6.90 11.02 -16.29
N SER A 75 -7.67 11.11 -17.37
CA SER A 75 -8.40 9.98 -17.95
C SER A 75 -7.73 9.59 -19.25
N VAL A 76 -7.34 8.32 -19.36
CA VAL A 76 -6.55 7.80 -20.47
C VAL A 76 -7.20 6.54 -21.02
N THR A 77 -7.36 6.46 -22.34
CA THR A 77 -7.71 5.21 -23.02
C THR A 77 -6.55 4.75 -23.90
N LEU A 78 -6.05 3.55 -23.64
CA LEU A 78 -5.03 2.92 -24.47
C LEU A 78 -5.70 1.88 -25.37
N ALA A 79 -5.48 1.99 -26.68
CA ALA A 79 -6.09 1.08 -27.66
C ALA A 79 -5.46 -0.33 -27.63
N GLU A 80 -4.19 -0.42 -27.24
CA GLU A 80 -3.51 -1.70 -27.04
C GLU A 80 -4.10 -2.41 -25.82
N GLY A 81 -4.84 -3.50 -26.05
CA GLY A 81 -5.51 -4.28 -25.01
C GLY A 81 -6.45 -3.43 -24.18
N PRO A 82 -7.59 -2.97 -24.74
CA PRO A 82 -8.20 -1.70 -24.40
C PRO A 82 -8.19 -1.48 -22.89
N TRP A 83 -7.57 -0.39 -22.46
CA TRP A 83 -7.46 -0.02 -21.05
C TRP A 83 -8.05 1.36 -20.84
N ALA A 84 -9.00 1.47 -19.93
CA ALA A 84 -9.42 2.73 -19.35
C ALA A 84 -8.68 2.91 -18.02
N ILE A 85 -7.85 3.94 -17.96
CA ILE A 85 -6.93 4.24 -16.86
C ILE A 85 -7.25 5.63 -16.34
N HIS A 86 -7.41 5.75 -15.03
CA HIS A 86 -7.45 7.04 -14.37
C HIS A 86 -6.22 7.22 -13.48
N VAL A 87 -5.59 8.39 -13.57
CA VAL A 87 -4.43 8.75 -12.75
C VAL A 87 -4.76 10.03 -11.99
N LEU A 88 -4.70 9.95 -10.68
CA LEU A 88 -4.67 11.11 -9.79
C LEU A 88 -3.20 11.40 -9.48
N GLU A 89 -2.70 12.48 -10.07
CA GLU A 89 -1.34 12.99 -9.88
C GLU A 89 -1.38 14.11 -8.84
N VAL A 90 -0.52 14.03 -7.82
CA VAL A 90 -0.41 15.06 -6.79
C VAL A 90 1.01 15.60 -6.76
N ASP A 91 1.19 16.87 -7.10
CA ASP A 91 2.39 17.66 -6.77
C ASP A 91 2.34 18.02 -5.30
N LEU A 92 3.00 17.19 -4.50
CA LEU A 92 2.81 17.19 -3.07
C LEU A 92 3.28 18.50 -2.40
N PRO A 93 4.45 19.09 -2.72
CA PRO A 93 4.82 20.41 -2.19
C PRO A 93 3.77 21.50 -2.43
N THR A 94 3.10 21.49 -3.58
CA THR A 94 2.06 22.47 -3.91
C THR A 94 0.77 22.16 -3.16
N ALA A 95 0.30 20.92 -3.24
CA ALA A 95 -0.91 20.47 -2.56
C ALA A 95 -0.82 20.68 -1.04
N TRP A 96 0.31 20.34 -0.42
CA TRP A 96 0.48 20.51 1.02
C TRP A 96 0.52 21.96 1.48
N ARG A 97 1.11 22.85 0.67
CA ARG A 97 1.11 24.30 0.92
C ARG A 97 -0.30 24.88 0.85
N ASP A 98 -1.13 24.35 -0.04
CA ASP A 98 -2.55 24.71 -0.17
C ASP A 98 -3.44 24.02 0.87
N GLY A 99 -2.85 23.31 1.83
CA GLY A 99 -3.61 22.64 2.89
C GLY A 99 -4.29 21.35 2.43
N ILE A 100 -4.04 20.84 1.23
CA ILE A 100 -4.56 19.54 0.80
C ILE A 100 -3.74 18.45 1.50
N ARG A 101 -4.41 17.42 2.02
CA ARG A 101 -3.77 16.30 2.70
C ARG A 101 -4.36 14.98 2.26
N LEU A 102 -3.53 13.95 2.33
CA LEU A 102 -3.98 12.57 2.25
C LEU A 102 -4.60 12.15 3.58
N ARG A 103 -5.65 11.34 3.52
CA ARG A 103 -6.31 10.72 4.68
C ARG A 103 -6.72 9.30 4.35
N THR A 104 -6.59 8.41 5.33
CA THR A 104 -7.27 7.14 5.31
C THR A 104 -8.65 7.29 5.92
N ALA A 105 -9.67 6.71 5.27
CA ALA A 105 -11.03 6.70 5.76
C ALA A 105 -11.47 5.26 6.03
N LEU A 106 -12.14 5.03 7.16
CA LEU A 106 -12.85 3.78 7.44
C LEU A 106 -14.30 3.83 6.97
N ALA A 107 -14.81 2.68 6.54
CA ALA A 107 -16.19 2.51 6.12
C ALA A 107 -17.22 2.83 7.22
N ARG A 108 -16.91 2.52 8.47
CA ARG A 108 -17.78 2.85 9.61
C ARG A 108 -16.91 3.31 10.76
N PRO A 109 -16.52 4.60 10.83
CA PRO A 109 -15.54 5.08 11.82
C PRO A 109 -15.95 4.77 13.26
N ALA A 110 -17.26 4.82 13.54
CA ALA A 110 -17.82 4.52 14.86
C ALA A 110 -17.78 3.02 15.24
N ALA A 111 -17.66 2.12 14.27
CA ALA A 111 -17.59 0.67 14.50
C ALA A 111 -16.19 0.09 14.21
N VAL A 112 -15.36 0.81 13.46
CA VAL A 112 -14.00 0.41 13.00
C VAL A 112 -14.01 -0.87 12.14
N GLU A 113 -15.21 -1.36 11.79
CA GLU A 113 -15.46 -2.60 11.07
C GLU A 113 -16.75 -2.41 10.24
N GLY A 114 -16.80 -3.04 9.08
CA GLY A 114 -17.91 -2.93 8.14
C GLY A 114 -17.47 -2.46 6.76
N LEU A 115 -18.45 -2.26 5.89
CA LEU A 115 -18.26 -1.89 4.49
C LEU A 115 -19.08 -0.65 4.15
N GLU A 116 -18.51 0.21 3.31
CA GLU A 116 -19.11 1.44 2.77
C GLU A 116 -18.57 1.66 1.35
N ARG A 117 -19.34 2.31 0.49
CA ARG A 117 -18.86 2.70 -0.85
C ARG A 117 -17.74 3.75 -0.72
N THR A 118 -16.75 3.68 -1.60
CA THR A 118 -15.69 4.70 -1.71
C THR A 118 -16.28 6.09 -1.94
N SER A 119 -17.29 6.20 -2.79
CA SER A 119 -18.04 7.44 -3.04
C SER A 119 -18.72 7.98 -1.78
N ALA A 120 -19.27 7.11 -0.94
CA ALA A 120 -19.90 7.50 0.31
C ALA A 120 -18.87 7.95 1.36
N MET A 121 -17.75 7.23 1.50
CA MET A 121 -16.62 7.67 2.32
C MET A 121 -16.07 9.03 1.88
N ALA A 122 -15.87 9.22 0.58
CA ALA A 122 -15.42 10.49 0.00
C ALA A 122 -16.42 11.62 0.25
N ALA A 123 -17.72 11.37 0.01
CA ALA A 123 -18.78 12.35 0.22
C ALA A 123 -18.93 12.79 1.68
N ARG A 124 -18.65 11.89 2.63
CA ARG A 124 -18.77 12.10 4.08
C ARG A 124 -17.73 13.07 4.64
N VAL A 125 -16.60 13.23 3.95
CA VAL A 125 -15.50 14.12 4.36
C VAL A 125 -15.19 15.19 3.31
N ASP A 126 -16.12 15.38 2.38
CA ASP A 126 -16.01 16.27 1.23
C ASP A 126 -14.64 16.17 0.51
N ALA A 127 -14.24 14.93 0.20
CA ALA A 127 -12.98 14.66 -0.45
C ALA A 127 -12.94 15.24 -1.87
N ILE A 128 -11.80 15.86 -2.21
CA ILE A 128 -11.49 16.35 -3.56
C ILE A 128 -11.47 15.18 -4.54
N ALA A 129 -10.79 14.11 -4.13
CA ALA A 129 -10.70 12.85 -4.87
C ALA A 129 -10.32 11.72 -3.92
N GLY A 130 -10.43 10.48 -4.37
CA GLY A 130 -9.97 9.33 -3.61
C GLY A 130 -10.18 8.01 -4.34
N VAL A 131 -9.62 6.95 -3.76
CA VAL A 131 -9.77 5.58 -4.27
C VAL A 131 -10.10 4.61 -3.13
N ASN A 132 -10.56 3.42 -3.49
CA ASN A 132 -10.64 2.32 -2.53
C ASN A 132 -9.27 1.98 -1.93
N GLY A 133 -9.27 1.36 -0.76
CA GLY A 133 -8.05 1.08 0.00
C GLY A 133 -7.60 -0.38 -0.04
N ASP A 134 -7.39 -0.91 1.15
CA ASP A 134 -6.85 -2.22 1.44
C ASP A 134 -7.86 -3.36 1.21
N GLY A 135 -7.33 -4.57 1.05
CA GLY A 135 -8.12 -5.79 1.13
C GLY A 135 -8.72 -5.98 2.53
N TYR A 136 -9.81 -6.74 2.59
CA TYR A 136 -10.60 -6.93 3.80
C TYR A 136 -11.14 -8.35 3.94
N THR A 137 -11.50 -8.74 5.16
CA THR A 137 -12.08 -10.06 5.44
C THR A 137 -13.49 -10.17 4.85
N SER A 138 -13.85 -11.38 4.37
CA SER A 138 -15.19 -11.69 3.87
C SER A 138 -16.24 -11.90 4.97
N GLY A 139 -15.84 -11.81 6.24
CA GLY A 139 -16.71 -11.99 7.41
C GLY A 139 -17.61 -10.79 7.69
N SER A 140 -18.61 -10.98 8.55
CA SER A 140 -19.47 -9.91 9.06
C SER A 140 -19.22 -9.72 10.56
N PRO A 141 -18.69 -8.56 11.00
CA PRO A 141 -18.30 -7.41 10.17
C PRO A 141 -16.94 -7.59 9.47
N ALA A 142 -16.79 -6.94 8.32
CA ALA A 142 -15.55 -6.95 7.54
C ALA A 142 -14.47 -6.08 8.19
N ARG A 143 -13.21 -6.49 8.08
CA ARG A 143 -12.05 -5.81 8.68
C ARG A 143 -10.93 -5.67 7.66
N THR A 144 -10.21 -4.56 7.71
CA THR A 144 -9.01 -4.34 6.90
C THR A 144 -7.92 -5.35 7.27
N LEU A 145 -7.16 -5.80 6.28
CA LEU A 145 -6.19 -6.88 6.48
C LEU A 145 -4.79 -6.38 6.88
N GLY A 146 -4.38 -5.20 6.40
CA GLY A 146 -3.04 -4.64 6.55
C GLY A 146 -2.98 -3.46 7.52
N LEU A 147 -1.80 -2.82 7.55
CA LEU A 147 -1.54 -1.65 8.39
C LEU A 147 -2.59 -0.58 8.11
N GLN A 148 -3.16 0.00 9.16
CA GLN A 148 -3.89 1.24 9.02
C GLN A 148 -3.52 2.21 10.14
N ILE A 149 -3.12 3.42 9.75
CA ILE A 149 -2.88 4.55 10.64
C ILE A 149 -3.74 5.68 10.13
N SER A 150 -4.49 6.31 11.04
CA SER A 150 -5.28 7.50 10.76
C SER A 150 -4.93 8.57 11.80
N ARG A 151 -4.50 9.75 11.33
CA ARG A 151 -4.11 10.89 12.17
C ARG A 151 -3.16 10.50 13.32
N GLY A 152 -2.10 9.79 12.98
CA GLY A 152 -1.09 9.31 13.93
C GLY A 152 -1.58 8.24 14.92
N GLY A 153 -2.78 7.68 14.73
CA GLY A 153 -3.32 6.61 15.55
C GLY A 153 -3.30 5.27 14.82
N LEU A 154 -2.63 4.26 15.39
CA LEU A 154 -2.66 2.90 14.85
C LEU A 154 -4.06 2.31 14.99
N LEU A 155 -4.56 1.67 13.94
CA LEU A 155 -5.90 1.13 13.87
C LEU A 155 -5.89 -0.37 13.58
N ALA A 156 -5.03 -0.76 12.64
CA ALA A 156 -4.71 -2.14 12.32
C ALA A 156 -3.18 -2.30 12.28
N ARG A 157 -2.67 -3.39 12.86
CA ARG A 157 -1.24 -3.68 12.92
C ARG A 157 -0.69 -4.01 11.52
N PRO A 158 0.61 -3.79 11.28
CA PRO A 158 1.20 -4.23 10.03
C PRO A 158 1.21 -5.76 9.93
N GLN A 159 1.09 -6.23 8.71
CA GLN A 159 1.26 -7.64 8.33
C GLN A 159 2.61 -7.82 7.61
N ARG A 160 2.94 -9.05 7.23
CA ARG A 160 4.12 -9.36 6.40
C ARG A 160 3.92 -8.95 4.92
N ARG A 161 3.30 -7.80 4.68
CA ARG A 161 3.05 -7.23 3.34
C ARG A 161 3.17 -5.72 3.37
N SER A 162 3.33 -5.13 2.20
CA SER A 162 3.58 -3.71 2.04
C SER A 162 2.37 -2.85 2.42
N ALA A 163 2.67 -1.65 2.87
CA ALA A 163 1.70 -0.59 3.11
C ALA A 163 2.25 0.72 2.57
N PHE A 164 1.34 1.61 2.19
CA PHE A 164 1.64 2.97 1.79
C PHE A 164 1.44 3.86 3.01
N ALA A 165 2.40 4.71 3.32
CA ALA A 165 2.34 5.60 4.47
C ALA A 165 2.78 7.02 4.09
N VAL A 166 2.35 7.99 4.89
CA VAL A 166 2.74 9.40 4.79
C VAL A 166 3.14 9.87 6.18
N THR A 167 4.30 10.53 6.28
CA THR A 167 4.76 11.12 7.54
C THR A 167 3.97 12.38 7.89
N ALA A 168 4.08 12.85 9.13
CA ALA A 168 3.49 14.13 9.55
C ALA A 168 4.00 15.32 8.72
N ASP A 169 5.23 15.22 8.19
CA ASP A 169 5.85 16.22 7.32
C ASP A 169 5.45 16.05 5.83
N GLY A 170 4.65 15.02 5.52
CA GLY A 170 4.16 14.73 4.18
C GLY A 170 4.97 13.68 3.40
N GLU A 171 6.11 13.22 3.90
CA GLU A 171 6.94 12.31 3.11
C GLU A 171 6.24 10.96 2.82
N PRO A 172 6.11 10.55 1.54
CA PRO A 172 5.48 9.29 1.19
C PRO A 172 6.44 8.10 1.39
N MET A 173 5.87 6.93 1.67
CA MET A 173 6.60 5.70 1.89
C MET A 173 5.82 4.49 1.37
N VAL A 174 6.56 3.49 0.89
CA VAL A 174 6.05 2.14 0.66
C VAL A 174 7.03 1.20 1.35
N ALA A 175 6.56 0.46 2.36
CA ALA A 175 7.41 -0.46 3.13
C ALA A 175 6.60 -1.63 3.69
N VAL A 176 7.30 -2.72 4.02
CA VAL A 176 6.76 -3.79 4.89
C VAL A 176 7.15 -3.40 6.31
N PHE A 177 6.16 -3.03 7.12
CA PHE A 177 6.42 -2.48 8.44
C PHE A 177 6.54 -3.56 9.51
N ARG A 178 7.53 -3.43 10.40
CA ARG A 178 7.65 -4.22 11.63
C ARG A 178 7.21 -3.39 12.82
N PHE A 179 6.29 -3.93 13.60
CA PHE A 179 5.77 -3.30 14.80
C PHE A 179 6.54 -3.74 16.04
N GLU A 180 6.99 -2.78 16.82
CA GLU A 180 7.56 -2.94 18.14
C GLU A 180 6.92 -1.90 19.07
N ALA A 181 6.51 -2.30 20.27
CA ALA A 181 5.96 -1.39 21.24
C ALA A 181 6.38 -1.81 22.64
N GLY A 182 6.36 -0.85 23.57
CA GLY A 182 6.71 -1.13 24.94
C GLY A 182 6.37 0.00 25.88
N LEU A 183 6.40 -0.33 27.17
CA LEU A 183 6.22 0.58 28.28
C LEU A 183 7.50 0.60 29.12
N VAL A 184 8.14 1.75 29.22
CA VAL A 184 9.27 1.97 30.13
C VAL A 184 8.72 2.50 31.45
N THR A 185 8.94 1.76 32.53
CA THR A 185 8.49 2.11 33.89
C THR A 185 9.29 3.27 34.47
N ALA A 186 8.86 3.79 35.62
CA ALA A 186 9.58 4.84 36.34
C ALA A 186 11.00 4.39 36.80
N SER A 187 11.21 3.08 37.02
CA SER A 187 12.53 2.52 37.33
C SER A 187 13.44 2.36 36.11
N GLY A 188 12.93 2.61 34.90
CA GLY A 188 13.64 2.44 33.64
C GLY A 188 13.54 1.03 33.03
N GLN A 189 12.78 0.13 33.65
CA GLN A 189 12.54 -1.21 33.08
C GLN A 189 11.65 -1.10 31.84
N SER A 190 12.04 -1.76 30.75
CA SER A 190 11.26 -1.81 29.51
C SER A 190 10.43 -3.08 29.44
N LEU A 191 9.11 -2.93 29.38
CA LEU A 191 8.15 -4.02 29.27
C LEU A 191 7.61 -4.09 27.84
N PRO A 192 7.77 -5.21 27.11
CA PRO A 192 7.31 -5.33 25.73
C PRO A 192 5.77 -5.36 25.66
N ILE A 193 5.21 -4.67 24.67
CA ILE A 193 3.78 -4.73 24.33
C ILE A 193 3.63 -5.52 23.04
N SER A 194 3.04 -6.71 23.16
CA SER A 194 2.86 -7.66 22.05
C SER A 194 1.44 -7.65 21.48
N ALA A 195 0.48 -7.01 22.15
CA ALA A 195 -0.92 -6.98 21.77
C ALA A 195 -1.50 -5.56 21.65
N PHE A 196 -2.58 -5.43 20.89
CA PHE A 196 -3.18 -4.15 20.52
C PHE A 196 -4.71 -4.25 20.48
N ASN A 197 -5.41 -3.35 21.16
CA ASN A 197 -6.86 -3.20 21.16
C ASN A 197 -7.65 -4.51 21.38
N ARG A 198 -7.11 -5.46 22.16
CA ARG A 198 -7.75 -6.73 22.56
C ARG A 198 -7.34 -7.13 23.97
N ASP A 199 -8.14 -7.96 24.66
CA ASP A 199 -7.75 -8.46 25.98
C ASP A 199 -6.40 -9.19 25.93
N PRO A 200 -5.53 -8.96 26.94
CA PRO A 200 -4.25 -9.66 27.02
C PRO A 200 -4.47 -11.16 27.31
N ALA A 201 -3.68 -12.01 26.68
CA ALA A 201 -3.35 -13.36 27.11
C ALA A 201 -2.59 -13.32 28.45
N ALA A 202 -2.35 -14.48 29.04
CA ALA A 202 -1.81 -14.58 30.39
C ALA A 202 -0.46 -13.86 30.57
N ASP A 203 0.43 -13.97 29.58
CA ASP A 203 1.84 -13.53 29.63
C ASP A 203 2.13 -12.29 28.75
N GLU A 204 1.13 -11.45 28.46
CA GLU A 204 1.31 -10.28 27.60
C GLU A 204 0.81 -8.95 28.16
N LEU A 205 1.39 -7.87 27.63
CA LEU A 205 0.84 -6.52 27.72
C LEU A 205 0.11 -6.16 26.42
N THR A 206 -1.09 -5.61 26.57
CA THR A 206 -1.87 -5.02 25.48
C THR A 206 -1.95 -3.51 25.63
N TYR A 207 -1.62 -2.79 24.57
CA TYR A 207 -1.94 -1.37 24.40
C TYR A 207 -3.36 -1.18 23.87
N TYR A 208 -4.05 -0.16 24.38
CA TYR A 208 -5.35 0.30 23.92
C TYR A 208 -5.34 1.79 23.58
N ASN A 209 -6.00 2.14 22.47
CA ASN A 209 -6.26 3.52 22.09
C ASN A 209 -7.73 3.77 21.80
N ARG A 210 -8.03 4.99 21.31
CA ARG A 210 -9.40 5.43 21.02
C ARG A 210 -10.20 4.49 20.11
N TYR A 211 -9.55 3.79 19.18
CA TYR A 211 -10.24 2.89 18.25
C TYR A 211 -10.70 1.58 18.90
N ALA A 212 -10.17 1.22 20.06
CA ALA A 212 -10.70 0.10 20.82
C ALA A 212 -12.09 0.38 21.40
N GLN A 213 -12.36 1.63 21.81
CA GLN A 213 -13.65 2.03 22.40
C GLN A 213 -14.82 1.78 21.44
N ALA A 214 -14.58 1.96 20.15
CA ALA A 214 -15.57 1.74 19.10
C ALA A 214 -15.95 0.26 18.91
N ARG A 215 -15.14 -0.68 19.43
CA ARG A 215 -15.37 -2.13 19.33
C ARG A 215 -15.90 -2.75 20.62
N ARG A 216 -15.70 -2.08 21.76
CA ARG A 216 -16.01 -2.63 23.08
C ARG A 216 -16.06 -1.55 24.17
N ASP A 217 -16.88 -1.81 25.18
CA ASP A 217 -17.12 -0.86 26.29
C ASP A 217 -16.23 -1.08 27.51
N SER A 218 -15.61 -2.26 27.66
CA SER A 218 -14.79 -2.61 28.82
C SER A 218 -13.54 -3.36 28.42
N VAL A 219 -12.49 -3.32 29.25
CA VAL A 219 -11.30 -4.18 29.18
C VAL A 219 -11.36 -5.22 30.29
N ARG A 220 -10.91 -6.45 30.00
CA ARG A 220 -10.76 -7.53 30.98
C ARG A 220 -9.31 -7.96 31.04
N ALA A 221 -8.69 -7.81 32.20
CA ALA A 221 -7.29 -8.11 32.42
C ALA A 221 -6.99 -8.17 33.91
N GLU A 222 -5.89 -8.79 34.31
CA GLU A 222 -5.50 -8.87 35.71
C GLU A 222 -5.24 -7.48 36.29
N ILE A 223 -4.46 -6.68 35.55
CA ILE A 223 -4.10 -5.31 35.91
C ILE A 223 -4.09 -4.41 34.67
N GLY A 224 -4.39 -3.13 34.84
CA GLY A 224 -4.25 -2.14 33.78
C GLY A 224 -4.05 -0.72 34.28
N PHE A 225 -3.51 0.12 33.39
CA PHE A 225 -2.99 1.44 33.67
C PHE A 225 -3.65 2.45 32.74
N GLN A 226 -4.47 3.34 33.30
CA GLN A 226 -4.98 4.48 32.54
C GLN A 226 -3.90 5.55 32.47
N LEU A 227 -3.45 5.85 31.26
CA LEU A 227 -2.33 6.75 30.99
C LEU A 227 -2.84 8.09 30.45
N GLN A 228 -2.30 9.19 30.96
CA GLN A 228 -2.52 10.54 30.43
C GLN A 228 -1.20 11.07 29.87
N SER A 229 -1.19 11.41 28.58
CA SER A 229 -0.04 12.06 27.95
C SER A 229 0.32 13.38 28.64
N LEU A 230 1.62 13.62 28.74
CA LEU A 230 2.20 14.86 29.27
C LEU A 230 2.59 15.87 28.18
N GLY A 231 2.20 15.65 26.91
CA GLY A 231 2.45 16.66 25.87
C GLY A 231 2.40 16.21 24.42
N LYS A 232 2.09 14.95 24.11
CA LYS A 232 1.96 14.44 22.73
C LYS A 232 0.63 13.73 22.49
N ASP A 233 0.16 13.77 21.25
CA ASP A 233 -1.12 13.16 20.86
C ASP A 233 -0.96 11.84 20.09
N SER A 234 0.27 11.43 19.79
CA SER A 234 0.59 10.16 19.12
C SER A 234 1.82 9.48 19.74
N VAL A 235 1.81 8.15 19.69
CA VAL A 235 2.90 7.26 20.09
C VAL A 235 3.63 6.65 18.89
N ILE A 236 3.17 6.91 17.67
CA ILE A 236 3.64 6.21 16.46
C ILE A 236 4.96 6.80 15.98
N ASN A 237 5.97 5.94 15.88
CA ASN A 237 7.38 6.32 15.65
C ASN A 237 7.85 7.40 16.62
N ASP A 238 7.37 7.34 17.87
CA ASP A 238 7.72 8.28 18.90
C ASP A 238 7.68 7.61 20.29
N THR A 239 8.20 8.31 21.29
CA THR A 239 8.06 7.96 22.69
C THR A 239 7.26 9.05 23.41
N LEU A 240 6.18 8.63 24.05
CA LEU A 240 5.27 9.46 24.82
C LEU A 240 5.55 9.28 26.32
N ALA A 241 5.84 10.37 27.03
CA ALA A 241 5.78 10.38 28.49
C ALA A 241 4.32 10.53 28.94
N ALA A 242 3.87 9.65 29.83
CA ALA A 242 2.51 9.65 30.34
C ALA A 242 2.49 9.42 31.86
N ARG A 243 1.54 10.05 32.54
CA ARG A 243 1.26 9.80 33.95
C ARG A 243 0.25 8.67 34.08
N VAL A 244 0.50 7.74 34.99
CA VAL A 244 -0.47 6.71 35.38
C VAL A 244 -1.53 7.37 36.27
N LEU A 245 -2.73 7.57 35.74
CA LEU A 245 -3.84 8.16 36.50
C LEU A 245 -4.45 7.16 37.47
N GLN A 246 -4.62 5.93 37.01
CA GLN A 246 -5.31 4.87 37.75
C GLN A 246 -4.68 3.52 37.42
N VAL A 247 -4.60 2.67 38.45
CA VAL A 247 -4.40 1.23 38.31
C VAL A 247 -5.76 0.56 38.50
N ARG A 248 -6.10 -0.38 37.62
CA ARG A 248 -7.39 -1.08 37.64
C ARG A 248 -7.19 -2.59 37.56
N ARG A 249 -8.11 -3.39 38.11
CA ARG A 249 -8.02 -4.87 38.14
C ARG A 249 -9.29 -5.59 37.70
N GLN A 250 -9.16 -6.77 37.12
CA GLN A 250 -10.23 -7.64 36.62
C GLN A 250 -11.03 -7.11 35.41
N SER A 251 -11.85 -6.07 35.56
CA SER A 251 -12.72 -5.56 34.49
C SER A 251 -13.13 -4.09 34.70
N TRP A 252 -13.01 -3.26 33.66
CA TRP A 252 -13.25 -1.81 33.76
C TRP A 252 -13.72 -1.18 32.46
N PRO A 253 -14.48 -0.06 32.50
CA PRO A 253 -14.87 0.66 31.30
C PRO A 253 -13.67 1.16 30.50
N LEU A 254 -13.71 0.94 29.19
CA LEU A 254 -12.76 1.48 28.22
C LEU A 254 -13.29 2.83 27.73
N LYS A 255 -13.04 3.87 28.52
CA LYS A 255 -13.34 5.26 28.16
C LYS A 255 -12.06 6.08 28.16
N LEU A 256 -11.56 6.41 26.97
CA LEU A 256 -10.33 7.18 26.77
C LEU A 256 -10.69 8.56 26.21
N ALA A 257 -10.32 9.60 26.95
CA ALA A 257 -10.37 10.97 26.46
C ALA A 257 -9.22 11.24 25.46
N ALA A 258 -9.21 12.44 24.86
CA ALA A 258 -8.07 12.89 24.07
C ALA A 258 -6.78 12.84 24.90
N GLY A 259 -5.69 12.35 24.29
CA GLY A 259 -4.41 12.18 24.98
C GLY A 259 -4.41 11.08 26.05
N GLN A 260 -5.38 10.17 26.06
CA GLN A 260 -5.40 9.03 26.96
C GLN A 260 -5.19 7.69 26.25
N TRP A 261 -4.51 6.81 26.96
CA TRP A 261 -4.25 5.43 26.57
C TRP A 261 -4.54 4.49 27.73
N MET A 262 -4.65 3.21 27.45
CA MET A 262 -4.70 2.16 28.46
C MET A 262 -3.67 1.09 28.09
N VAL A 263 -2.91 0.61 29.08
CA VAL A 263 -2.08 -0.58 28.93
C VAL A 263 -2.58 -1.61 29.94
N ALA A 264 -2.82 -2.84 29.52
CA ALA A 264 -3.33 -3.91 30.38
C ALA A 264 -2.44 -5.14 30.31
N ALA A 265 -2.26 -5.82 31.44
CA ALA A 265 -1.44 -7.01 31.57
C ALA A 265 -2.27 -8.26 31.91
N GLY A 266 -1.85 -9.39 31.37
CA GLY A 266 -2.35 -10.70 31.76
C GLY A 266 -1.93 -11.10 33.18
N ALA A 267 -2.52 -12.19 33.67
CA ALA A 267 -2.32 -12.67 35.04
C ALA A 267 -0.91 -13.21 35.33
N GLU A 268 -0.15 -13.57 34.30
CA GLU A 268 1.21 -14.12 34.38
C GLU A 268 2.27 -13.07 34.00
N PHE A 269 1.94 -11.77 34.10
CA PHE A 269 2.86 -10.65 33.82
C PHE A 269 3.23 -9.88 35.11
N PRO A 270 4.06 -10.46 36.01
CA PRO A 270 4.30 -9.93 37.36
C PRO A 270 4.98 -8.56 37.39
N GLU A 271 5.74 -8.20 36.35
CA GLU A 271 6.41 -6.89 36.25
C GLU A 271 5.42 -5.73 36.23
N ALA A 272 4.17 -5.97 35.84
CA ALA A 272 3.11 -4.97 35.83
C ALA A 272 2.74 -4.50 37.26
N GLU A 273 2.94 -5.35 38.28
CA GLU A 273 2.67 -5.00 39.68
C GLU A 273 3.57 -3.88 40.22
N ALA A 274 4.70 -3.62 39.57
CA ALA A 274 5.61 -2.55 39.95
C ALA A 274 5.12 -1.15 39.53
N ILE A 275 4.07 -1.05 38.71
CA ILE A 275 3.54 0.22 38.20
C ILE A 275 2.40 0.70 39.10
N THR A 276 2.53 1.92 39.61
CA THR A 276 1.59 2.52 40.55
C THR A 276 0.95 3.81 40.02
N ALA A 277 -0.20 4.17 40.59
CA ALA A 277 -0.83 5.44 40.26
C ALA A 277 0.06 6.62 40.69
N GLY A 278 0.25 7.58 39.80
CA GLY A 278 1.17 8.71 39.99
C GLY A 278 2.48 8.57 39.24
N ASP A 279 2.89 7.34 38.87
CA ASP A 279 4.12 7.12 38.13
C ASP A 279 4.13 7.84 36.78
N THR A 280 5.32 8.25 36.36
CA THR A 280 5.57 8.68 34.98
C THR A 280 6.21 7.54 34.23
N VAL A 281 5.52 7.05 33.22
CA VAL A 281 5.96 5.96 32.33
C VAL A 281 6.21 6.51 30.93
N LYS A 282 7.00 5.79 30.12
CA LYS A 282 7.17 6.12 28.69
C LYS A 282 6.57 5.03 27.84
N LEU A 283 5.61 5.37 27.01
CA LEU A 283 4.98 4.48 26.04
C LEU A 283 5.58 4.76 24.66
N PHE A 284 6.08 3.72 23.99
CA PHE A 284 6.60 3.86 22.64
C PHE A 284 5.96 2.85 21.69
N CYS A 285 5.85 3.24 20.43
CA CYS A 285 5.44 2.37 19.33
C CYS A 285 6.29 2.71 18.11
N SER A 286 7.10 1.75 17.66
CA SER A 286 8.00 1.87 16.53
C SER A 286 7.50 0.99 15.37
N LEU A 287 7.44 1.58 14.19
CA LEU A 287 7.17 0.95 12.91
C LEU A 287 8.41 1.08 12.04
N SER A 288 9.18 -0.02 11.96
CA SER A 288 10.39 -0.08 11.14
C SER A 288 10.05 -0.50 9.70
N PRO A 289 10.70 0.05 8.66
CA PRO A 289 11.80 1.01 8.72
C PRO A 289 11.34 2.40 9.17
N PRO A 290 12.07 3.07 10.09
CA PRO A 290 11.68 4.37 10.61
C PRO A 290 11.92 5.46 9.56
N ARG A 291 10.99 6.43 9.49
CA ARG A 291 11.16 7.64 8.67
C ARG A 291 10.42 8.85 9.27
N GLY A 292 10.58 9.04 10.57
CA GLY A 292 9.82 10.05 11.32
C GLY A 292 8.41 9.58 11.70
N LYS A 293 7.57 10.51 12.16
CA LYS A 293 6.22 10.20 12.67
C LYS A 293 5.27 9.90 11.52
N LEU A 294 4.63 8.74 11.55
CA LEU A 294 3.64 8.37 10.54
C LEU A 294 2.28 8.98 10.92
N GLU A 295 1.69 9.72 9.99
CA GLU A 295 0.39 10.37 10.17
C GLU A 295 -0.73 9.52 9.57
N GLU A 296 -0.50 8.98 8.37
CA GLU A 296 -1.45 8.15 7.64
C GLU A 296 -0.74 6.90 7.11
N ALA A 297 -1.43 5.77 7.13
CA ALA A 297 -0.97 4.57 6.44
C ALA A 297 -2.13 3.67 6.06
N ILE A 298 -2.04 3.06 4.89
CA ILE A 298 -3.03 2.12 4.38
C ILE A 298 -2.33 0.87 3.83
N GLY A 299 -2.84 -0.28 4.24
CA GLY A 299 -2.38 -1.58 3.77
C GLY A 299 -2.70 -1.76 2.29
N GLY A 300 -1.93 -2.66 1.67
CA GLY A 300 -2.24 -3.19 0.36
C GLY A 300 -1.38 -4.41 0.15
N GLY A 301 -0.81 -4.48 -1.03
CA GLY A 301 0.10 -5.54 -1.45
C GLY A 301 -0.32 -6.16 -2.78
N PRO A 302 0.64 -6.78 -3.49
CA PRO A 302 2.06 -6.71 -3.20
C PRO A 302 2.68 -5.34 -3.54
N ARG A 303 3.92 -5.10 -3.12
CA ARG A 303 4.76 -4.11 -3.81
C ARG A 303 4.87 -4.53 -5.28
N ILE A 304 4.76 -3.55 -6.18
CA ILE A 304 4.84 -3.75 -7.62
C ILE A 304 5.98 -2.94 -8.27
N VAL A 305 6.51 -1.92 -7.60
CA VAL A 305 7.68 -1.17 -8.06
C VAL A 305 8.64 -0.95 -6.88
N ARG A 306 9.92 -1.27 -7.11
CA ARG A 306 11.03 -0.99 -6.19
C ARG A 306 12.14 -0.29 -6.94
N ASP A 307 12.59 0.83 -6.39
CA ASP A 307 13.73 1.61 -6.89
C ASP A 307 13.64 1.94 -8.39
N GLY A 308 12.42 2.25 -8.86
CA GLY A 308 12.12 2.60 -10.25
C GLY A 308 12.05 1.43 -11.22
N ARG A 309 12.01 0.19 -10.72
CA ARG A 309 11.89 -1.04 -11.52
C ARG A 309 10.64 -1.81 -11.12
N ALA A 310 9.98 -2.44 -12.09
CA ALA A 310 8.94 -3.42 -11.82
C ALA A 310 9.51 -4.52 -10.88
N SER A 311 8.84 -4.74 -9.75
CA SER A 311 9.22 -5.68 -8.70
C SER A 311 7.95 -6.16 -8.01
N ILE A 312 7.42 -7.30 -8.45
CA ILE A 312 6.18 -7.87 -7.92
C ILE A 312 6.51 -8.81 -6.75
N GLU A 313 6.47 -8.29 -5.53
CA GLU A 313 6.91 -9.00 -4.30
C GLU A 313 5.81 -9.90 -3.72
N PHE A 314 5.13 -10.63 -4.59
CA PHE A 314 3.92 -11.37 -4.25
C PHE A 314 4.18 -12.57 -3.34
N GLU A 315 5.26 -13.31 -3.59
CA GLU A 315 5.64 -14.46 -2.77
C GLU A 315 6.27 -14.02 -1.45
N GLU A 316 7.12 -13.00 -1.49
CA GLU A 316 7.80 -12.42 -0.33
C GLU A 316 6.80 -11.82 0.67
N GLU A 317 5.69 -11.29 0.16
CA GLU A 317 4.60 -10.76 0.97
C GLU A 317 3.54 -11.82 1.36
N GLY A 318 3.79 -13.09 1.04
CA GLY A 318 2.96 -14.22 1.48
C GLY A 318 1.58 -14.30 0.84
N LEU A 319 1.39 -13.71 -0.34
CA LEU A 319 0.10 -13.66 -1.05
C LEU A 319 -0.14 -14.89 -1.94
N THR A 320 0.62 -15.98 -1.76
CA THR A 320 0.65 -17.14 -2.67
C THR A 320 -0.70 -17.81 -2.92
N SER A 321 -1.66 -17.71 -1.99
CA SER A 321 -3.04 -18.20 -2.17
C SER A 321 -3.86 -17.41 -3.19
N GLU A 322 -3.38 -16.25 -3.63
CA GLU A 322 -4.05 -15.35 -4.56
C GLU A 322 -3.42 -15.40 -5.96
N PHE A 323 -2.76 -16.51 -6.34
CA PHE A 323 -1.95 -16.60 -7.57
C PHE A 323 -2.67 -16.16 -8.85
N ALA A 324 -3.99 -16.38 -8.97
CA ALA A 324 -4.78 -15.87 -10.09
C ALA A 324 -4.72 -14.33 -10.18
N ALA A 325 -4.71 -13.63 -9.05
CA ALA A 325 -4.56 -12.18 -8.98
C ALA A 325 -3.19 -11.69 -9.48
N LEU A 326 -2.17 -12.54 -9.56
CA LEU A 326 -0.87 -12.20 -10.16
C LEU A 326 -0.93 -12.18 -11.69
N ILE A 327 -1.47 -13.25 -12.28
CA ILE A 327 -1.38 -13.51 -13.73
C ILE A 327 -2.59 -13.02 -14.51
N GLU A 328 -3.78 -12.96 -13.92
CA GLU A 328 -4.99 -12.58 -14.62
C GLU A 328 -5.17 -11.07 -14.69
N ARG A 329 -5.71 -10.62 -15.82
CA ARG A 329 -6.12 -9.24 -16.00
C ARG A 329 -7.37 -8.95 -15.18
N ASN A 330 -7.25 -7.99 -14.27
CA ASN A 330 -8.31 -7.55 -13.38
C ASN A 330 -8.36 -6.02 -13.36
N PRO A 331 -9.48 -5.41 -12.93
CA PRO A 331 -9.47 -4.04 -12.46
C PRO A 331 -8.44 -3.89 -11.34
N ARG A 332 -7.70 -2.79 -11.32
CA ARG A 332 -6.60 -2.56 -10.36
C ARG A 332 -6.70 -1.17 -9.76
N THR A 333 -6.26 -1.07 -8.51
CA THR A 333 -5.97 0.19 -7.84
C THR A 333 -4.51 0.14 -7.39
N ALA A 334 -3.74 1.21 -7.55
CA ALA A 334 -2.35 1.28 -7.10
C ALA A 334 -2.00 2.68 -6.58
N VAL A 335 -0.99 2.73 -5.72
CA VAL A 335 -0.41 3.98 -5.23
C VAL A 335 1.11 3.91 -5.28
N GLY A 336 1.75 4.99 -5.70
CA GLY A 336 3.20 5.10 -5.75
C GLY A 336 3.67 6.55 -5.82
N TYR A 337 4.97 6.79 -5.66
CA TYR A 337 5.54 8.13 -5.66
C TYR A 337 6.82 8.21 -6.48
N SER A 338 7.16 9.39 -6.98
CA SER A 338 8.33 9.67 -7.80
C SER A 338 9.65 9.55 -7.03
N GLN A 339 10.77 9.44 -7.75
CA GLN A 339 12.10 9.28 -7.13
C GLN A 339 12.51 10.46 -6.23
N ASP A 340 12.06 11.67 -6.55
CA ASP A 340 12.29 12.86 -5.74
C ASP A 340 11.24 13.06 -4.64
N GLU A 341 10.31 12.11 -4.49
CA GLU A 341 9.29 12.05 -3.44
C GLU A 341 8.31 13.23 -3.45
N LYS A 342 8.28 13.98 -4.55
CA LYS A 342 7.45 15.18 -4.72
C LYS A 342 6.16 14.93 -5.48
N THR A 343 6.06 13.82 -6.22
CA THR A 343 4.86 13.48 -6.99
C THR A 343 4.28 12.16 -6.47
N LEU A 344 3.00 12.17 -6.10
CA LEU A 344 2.23 10.97 -5.81
C LEU A 344 1.38 10.60 -7.03
N PHE A 345 1.29 9.31 -7.31
CA PHE A 345 0.43 8.72 -8.33
C PHE A 345 -0.53 7.75 -7.66
N ILE A 346 -1.82 7.99 -7.81
CA ILE A 346 -2.88 7.07 -7.43
C ILE A 346 -3.60 6.67 -8.72
N VAL A 347 -3.60 5.38 -9.04
CA VAL A 347 -4.03 4.88 -10.33
C VAL A 347 -5.16 3.88 -10.17
N THR A 348 -6.21 4.02 -10.99
CA THR A 348 -7.18 2.96 -11.21
C THR A 348 -7.16 2.51 -12.66
N VAL A 349 -7.32 1.21 -12.88
CA VAL A 349 -7.47 0.60 -14.19
C VAL A 349 -8.78 -0.18 -14.17
N ASP A 350 -9.72 0.18 -15.04
CA ASP A 350 -10.95 -0.61 -15.17
C ASP A 350 -10.63 -1.97 -15.78
N GLY A 351 -11.49 -2.97 -15.56
CA GLY A 351 -11.29 -4.30 -16.11
C GLY A 351 -12.55 -5.14 -16.16
N ARG A 352 -12.43 -6.37 -16.69
CA ARG A 352 -13.54 -7.34 -16.88
C ARG A 352 -14.65 -6.85 -17.80
N GLN A 353 -14.34 -5.92 -18.71
CA GLN A 353 -15.33 -5.23 -19.52
C GLN A 353 -14.90 -5.24 -21.00
N PRO A 354 -15.17 -6.34 -21.72
CA PRO A 354 -14.77 -6.50 -23.12
C PRO A 354 -15.20 -5.31 -23.99
N GLY A 355 -14.29 -4.85 -24.86
CA GLY A 355 -14.52 -3.71 -25.73
C GLY A 355 -14.33 -2.33 -25.08
N TYR A 356 -14.16 -2.25 -23.76
CA TYR A 356 -13.89 -0.99 -23.04
C TYR A 356 -12.61 -1.05 -22.22
N SER A 357 -12.54 -1.97 -21.24
CA SER A 357 -11.34 -2.16 -20.44
C SER A 357 -11.17 -3.62 -20.01
N VAL A 358 -10.08 -4.26 -20.44
CA VAL A 358 -9.79 -5.66 -20.11
C VAL A 358 -9.12 -5.82 -18.75
N GLY A 359 -8.57 -4.74 -18.18
CA GLY A 359 -7.81 -4.76 -16.92
C GLY A 359 -6.35 -5.15 -17.13
N MET A 360 -5.59 -5.14 -16.05
CA MET A 360 -4.15 -5.44 -16.06
C MET A 360 -3.82 -6.61 -15.12
N SER A 361 -2.86 -7.42 -15.52
CA SER A 361 -2.11 -8.29 -14.61
C SER A 361 -1.19 -7.43 -13.71
N LEU A 362 -0.66 -8.00 -12.61
CA LEU A 362 0.26 -7.23 -11.77
C LEU A 362 1.55 -6.81 -12.51
N PRO A 363 2.16 -7.65 -13.38
CA PRO A 363 3.28 -7.20 -14.21
C PRO A 363 2.94 -6.02 -15.13
N GLU A 364 1.77 -6.04 -15.79
CA GLU A 364 1.35 -4.92 -16.66
C GLU A 364 1.13 -3.63 -15.85
N LEU A 365 0.56 -3.74 -14.65
CA LEU A 365 0.41 -2.61 -13.72
C LEU A 365 1.76 -2.09 -13.23
N ALA A 366 2.70 -2.98 -12.92
CA ALA A 366 4.06 -2.61 -12.52
C ALA A 366 4.77 -1.82 -13.64
N GLU A 367 4.66 -2.29 -14.88
CA GLU A 367 5.21 -1.60 -16.06
C GLU A 367 4.54 -0.23 -16.30
N LEU A 368 3.21 -0.14 -16.10
CA LEU A 368 2.50 1.13 -16.16
C LEU A 368 3.10 2.13 -15.16
N MET A 369 3.19 1.71 -13.88
CA MET A 369 3.68 2.55 -12.78
C MET A 369 5.16 2.93 -12.93
N ALA A 370 6.03 1.99 -13.28
CA ALA A 370 7.47 2.19 -13.35
C ALA A 370 7.94 2.90 -14.63
N HIS A 371 7.21 2.75 -15.74
CA HIS A 371 7.74 3.12 -17.06
C HIS A 371 6.79 3.92 -17.97
N LYS A 372 5.47 3.88 -17.75
CA LYS A 372 4.52 4.54 -18.69
C LYS A 372 3.84 5.79 -18.12
N LEU A 373 3.81 5.99 -16.80
CA LEU A 373 3.25 7.21 -16.17
C LEU A 373 3.90 8.51 -16.67
N VAL A 374 5.16 8.48 -17.08
CA VAL A 374 5.87 9.61 -17.70
C VAL A 374 5.13 10.17 -18.93
N ASN A 375 4.38 9.32 -19.63
CA ASN A 375 3.59 9.71 -20.81
C ASN A 375 2.16 10.14 -20.46
N LEU A 376 1.72 9.88 -19.22
CA LEU A 376 0.35 10.14 -18.76
C LEU A 376 0.27 11.32 -17.77
N SER A 377 1.38 11.66 -17.12
CA SER A 377 1.48 12.66 -16.06
C SER A 377 1.98 14.01 -16.57
N ARG A 378 1.56 15.10 -15.91
CA ARG A 378 2.09 16.46 -16.12
C ARG A 378 3.55 16.55 -15.70
N ALA A 379 3.91 15.95 -14.57
CA ALA A 379 5.28 15.96 -14.06
C ALA A 379 6.28 15.23 -14.97
N ARG A 380 5.79 14.40 -15.92
CA ARG A 380 6.61 13.52 -16.77
C ARG A 380 7.55 12.66 -15.92
N ARG A 381 6.97 11.99 -14.93
CA ARG A 381 7.67 11.10 -14.00
C ARG A 381 6.97 9.76 -13.92
N ASN A 382 7.71 8.75 -13.48
CA ASN A 382 7.19 7.45 -13.11
C ASN A 382 7.23 7.27 -11.60
N ALA A 383 6.54 6.24 -11.12
CA ALA A 383 6.69 5.80 -9.74
C ALA A 383 8.08 5.16 -9.56
N HIS A 384 8.76 5.57 -8.50
CA HIS A 384 10.01 4.97 -8.02
C HIS A 384 9.73 3.88 -6.99
N GLN A 385 8.66 4.04 -6.21
CA GLN A 385 8.11 3.02 -5.33
C GLN A 385 6.61 2.95 -5.56
N ALA A 386 6.04 1.75 -5.61
CA ALA A 386 4.59 1.57 -5.74
C ALA A 386 4.13 0.23 -5.17
N LEU A 387 2.90 0.21 -4.68
CA LEU A 387 2.20 -1.01 -4.27
C LEU A 387 0.82 -1.09 -4.92
N ASN A 388 0.32 -2.31 -5.05
CA ASN A 388 -1.05 -2.60 -5.45
C ASN A 388 -2.00 -2.47 -4.24
N LEU A 389 -3.16 -1.84 -4.42
CA LEU A 389 -4.26 -1.79 -3.47
C LEU A 389 -5.34 -2.82 -3.85
N ASP A 390 -6.45 -2.90 -3.11
CA ASP A 390 -7.51 -3.84 -3.43
C ASP A 390 -8.07 -3.61 -4.85
N GLY A 391 -8.30 -4.69 -5.58
CA GLY A 391 -8.64 -4.68 -7.00
C GLY A 391 -10.05 -5.19 -7.30
N GLY A 392 -10.27 -5.58 -8.56
CA GLY A 392 -11.51 -6.25 -8.95
C GLY A 392 -12.75 -5.37 -8.80
N GLY A 393 -13.80 -5.89 -8.17
CA GLY A 393 -15.03 -5.12 -7.93
C GLY A 393 -14.83 -3.92 -7.01
N SER A 394 -13.75 -3.92 -6.21
CA SER A 394 -13.43 -2.84 -5.28
C SER A 394 -12.86 -1.60 -5.98
N THR A 395 -12.26 -1.76 -7.17
CA THR A 395 -11.58 -0.69 -7.90
C THR A 395 -12.53 0.45 -8.22
N THR A 396 -12.34 1.55 -7.50
CA THR A 396 -13.17 2.75 -7.60
C THR A 396 -12.29 3.99 -7.42
N MET A 397 -12.42 4.95 -8.32
CA MET A 397 -11.90 6.30 -8.17
C MET A 397 -13.05 7.30 -8.13
N VAL A 398 -13.00 8.19 -7.15
CA VAL A 398 -13.95 9.27 -6.96
C VAL A 398 -13.23 10.59 -7.19
N VAL A 399 -13.83 11.49 -7.95
CA VAL A 399 -13.36 12.86 -8.17
C VAL A 399 -14.56 13.78 -8.02
N ARG A 400 -14.45 14.83 -7.19
CA ARG A 400 -15.54 15.79 -6.93
C ARG A 400 -16.89 15.13 -6.66
N ARG A 401 -16.88 14.11 -5.79
CA ARG A 401 -18.07 13.33 -5.36
C ARG A 401 -18.68 12.43 -6.43
N GLU A 402 -18.06 12.31 -7.60
CA GLU A 402 -18.51 11.44 -8.69
C GLU A 402 -17.54 10.27 -8.89
N VAL A 403 -18.09 9.08 -9.15
CA VAL A 403 -17.28 7.92 -9.56
C VAL A 403 -16.89 8.11 -11.02
N VAL A 404 -15.59 8.26 -11.29
CA VAL A 404 -15.08 8.59 -12.64
C VAL A 404 -14.67 7.39 -13.47
N ASN A 405 -14.36 6.26 -12.82
CA ASN A 405 -14.11 5.00 -13.49
C ASN A 405 -15.41 4.18 -13.62
N ARG A 406 -15.36 3.02 -14.28
CA ARG A 406 -16.53 2.14 -14.44
C ARG A 406 -16.36 0.86 -13.62
N PRO A 407 -16.94 0.80 -12.39
CA PRO A 407 -16.87 -0.37 -11.52
C PRO A 407 -17.25 -1.66 -12.26
N SER A 408 -16.52 -2.74 -11.97
CA SER A 408 -16.66 -3.99 -12.72
C SER A 408 -17.84 -4.87 -12.31
N GLU A 409 -18.50 -4.59 -11.18
CA GLU A 409 -19.65 -5.36 -10.75
C GLU A 409 -20.93 -4.89 -11.44
N THR A 410 -21.81 -5.84 -11.75
CA THR A 410 -23.12 -5.55 -12.36
C THR A 410 -24.03 -4.75 -11.43
N THR A 411 -23.80 -4.83 -10.11
CA THR A 411 -24.50 -4.05 -9.08
C THR A 411 -23.92 -2.65 -8.88
N GLY A 412 -22.88 -2.27 -9.63
CA GLY A 412 -22.21 -0.99 -9.55
C GLY A 412 -21.03 -0.98 -8.58
N GLU A 413 -20.84 0.14 -7.89
CA GLU A 413 -19.74 0.32 -6.94
C GLU A 413 -19.86 -0.62 -5.73
N ARG A 414 -18.82 -1.44 -5.51
CA ARG A 414 -18.71 -2.34 -4.36
C ARG A 414 -18.46 -1.56 -3.07
N GLN A 415 -19.04 -2.04 -1.98
CA GLN A 415 -18.68 -1.58 -0.63
C GLN A 415 -17.34 -2.19 -0.18
N VAL A 416 -16.44 -1.36 0.34
CA VAL A 416 -15.09 -1.72 0.79
C VAL A 416 -14.87 -1.31 2.25
N ALA A 417 -13.81 -1.79 2.90
CA ALA A 417 -13.57 -1.54 4.32
C ALA A 417 -12.90 -0.19 4.64
N ASN A 418 -12.08 0.32 3.71
CA ASN A 418 -11.41 1.61 3.84
C ASN A 418 -11.10 2.24 2.48
N ALA A 419 -10.72 3.51 2.50
CA ALA A 419 -10.37 4.30 1.31
C ALA A 419 -9.17 5.22 1.57
N LEU A 420 -8.50 5.62 0.49
CA LEU A 420 -7.46 6.63 0.48
C LEU A 420 -7.97 7.90 -0.20
N LEU A 421 -8.06 8.99 0.56
CA LEU A 421 -8.73 10.22 0.15
C LEU A 421 -7.77 11.42 0.16
N LEU A 422 -7.99 12.35 -0.76
CA LEU A 422 -7.45 13.71 -0.70
C LEU A 422 -8.52 14.66 -0.19
N VAL A 423 -8.21 15.38 0.88
CA VAL A 423 -9.13 16.32 1.53
C VAL A 423 -8.45 17.68 1.72
N ALA A 424 -9.23 18.75 1.79
CA ALA A 424 -8.72 20.04 2.26
C ALA A 424 -8.54 20.01 3.79
N ASN A 425 -7.53 20.70 4.31
CA ASN A 425 -7.18 20.70 5.74
C ASN A 425 -8.30 21.23 6.65
N ALA A 426 -9.21 22.02 6.12
CA ALA A 426 -10.35 22.57 6.84
C ALA A 426 -11.50 21.57 6.95
N LEU A 427 -11.23 20.33 7.39
CA LEU A 427 -12.30 19.43 7.78
C LEU A 427 -12.97 19.98 9.04
N THR A 428 -14.28 20.13 8.99
CA THR A 428 -15.10 20.36 10.17
C THR A 428 -14.90 19.22 11.19
N PRO A 429 -15.15 19.44 12.49
CA PRO A 429 -15.06 18.38 13.48
C PRO A 429 -15.90 17.14 13.14
N ALA A 430 -17.05 17.33 12.46
CA ALA A 430 -17.91 16.25 12.00
C ALA A 430 -17.25 15.41 10.88
N GLU A 431 -16.65 16.07 9.90
CA GLU A 431 -15.91 15.38 8.82
C GLU A 431 -14.65 14.71 9.37
N ALA A 432 -13.99 15.29 10.38
CA ALA A 432 -12.84 14.70 11.04
C ALA A 432 -13.20 13.42 11.83
N GLN A 433 -14.40 13.35 12.42
CA GLN A 433 -14.96 12.13 13.00
C GLN A 433 -15.36 11.11 11.91
N GLY A 434 -15.51 11.59 10.67
CA GLY A 434 -15.77 10.80 9.49
C GLY A 434 -14.52 10.17 8.84
N LEU A 435 -13.37 10.12 9.51
CA LEU A 435 -12.20 9.41 8.96
C LEU A 435 -11.92 8.12 9.73
#